data_AF-A0A966PWI8-F1
#
_entry.id   AF-A0A966PWI8-F1
#
_cell.length_a   1.000
_cell.length_b   1.000
_cell.length_c   1.000
_cell.angle_alpha   90.00
_cell.angle_beta   90.00
_cell.angle_gamma   90.00
#
_symmetry.space_group_name_H-M   'P 1'
#
loop_
_entity.id
_entity.type
_entity.pdbx_description
1 polymer ?
#
loop_
_entity_poly.entity_id
_entity_poly.type
_entity_poly.pdbx_seq_one_letter_code
_entity_poly.pdbx_strand_id
1 'polypeptide(L)'
;MALIDTIFNTISTVLDRVIPDKNAREKAKEELEKAINDQDFQIALEQIKVNAIEAQSESFFKSGWRPSVGWICSIAFGLHFVILPLFNYFIMLFGQQPILVPFQMDTLLTVLLGLLGMGTLRTVEKMKLK
;
A
#
# COMPACT_ATOMS: atom_id res chain seq x y z
N MET A 1 18.39 -2.40 12.03
CA MET A 1 18.46 -3.20 13.27
C MET A 1 17.38 -2.79 14.25
N ALA A 2 17.42 -1.60 14.85
CA ALA A 2 16.47 -1.19 15.90
C ALA A 2 14.97 -1.52 15.68
N LEU A 3 14.41 -1.24 14.49
CA LEU A 3 13.00 -1.51 14.18
C LEU A 3 12.67 -3.00 14.08
N ILE A 4 13.59 -3.80 13.53
CA ILE A 4 13.46 -5.25 13.40
C ILE A 4 13.56 -5.88 14.79
N ASP A 5 14.52 -5.44 15.59
CA ASP A 5 14.72 -5.93 16.97
C ASP A 5 13.51 -5.60 17.86
N THR A 6 12.89 -4.43 17.65
CA THR A 6 11.68 -4.01 18.39
C THR A 6 10.45 -4.83 17.99
N ILE A 7 10.26 -5.08 16.69
CA ILE A 7 9.17 -5.91 16.17
C ILE A 7 9.35 -7.37 16.62
N PHE A 8 10.57 -7.90 16.52
CA PHE A 8 10.90 -9.26 16.97
C PHE A 8 10.66 -9.46 18.47
N ASN A 9 11.06 -8.50 19.31
CA ASN A 9 10.80 -8.55 20.76
C ASN A 9 9.30 -8.47 21.09
N THR A 10 8.53 -7.70 20.33
CA THR A 10 7.08 -7.60 20.52
C THR A 10 6.38 -8.90 20.11
N ILE A 11 6.75 -9.47 18.95
CA ILE A 11 6.18 -10.72 18.45
C ILE A 11 6.57 -11.89 19.36
N SER A 12 7.82 -11.96 19.84
CA SER A 12 8.25 -13.02 20.78
C SER A 12 7.49 -12.96 22.11
N THR A 13 7.23 -11.76 22.64
CA THR A 13 6.43 -11.58 23.86
C THR A 13 4.98 -12.03 23.67
N VAL A 14 4.38 -11.76 22.50
CA VAL A 14 3.02 -12.22 22.17
C VAL A 14 2.99 -13.74 21.98
N LEU A 15 4.00 -14.30 21.31
CA LEU A 15 4.14 -15.74 21.09
C LEU A 15 4.29 -16.50 22.41
N ASP A 16 5.06 -15.94 23.36
CA ASP A 16 5.22 -16.50 24.70
C ASP A 16 3.94 -16.47 25.55
N ARG A 17 3.02 -15.55 25.25
CA ARG A 17 1.73 -15.43 25.94
C ARG A 17 0.62 -16.29 25.33
N VAL A 18 0.67 -16.54 24.02
CA VAL A 18 -0.39 -17.23 23.27
C VAL A 18 -0.12 -18.73 23.11
N ILE A 19 1.14 -19.18 23.17
CA ILE A 19 1.50 -20.60 22.96
C ILE A 19 2.19 -21.18 24.21
N PRO A 20 1.47 -21.97 25.03
CA PRO A 20 2.04 -22.63 26.22
C PRO A 20 3.08 -23.70 25.88
N ASP A 21 2.98 -24.35 24.71
CA ASP A 21 3.77 -25.51 24.32
C ASP A 21 5.15 -25.14 23.73
N LYS A 22 6.23 -25.71 24.28
CA LYS A 22 7.63 -25.34 23.96
C LYS A 22 8.01 -25.68 22.51
N ASN A 23 7.53 -26.81 21.99
CA ASN A 23 7.82 -27.27 20.62
C ASN A 23 7.09 -26.45 19.54
N ALA A 24 5.88 -25.96 19.84
CA ALA A 24 5.14 -25.09 18.93
C ALA A 24 5.74 -23.68 18.90
N ARG A 25 6.32 -23.23 20.02
CA ARG A 25 7.07 -21.97 20.10
C ARG A 25 8.35 -21.97 19.29
N GLU A 26 9.16 -23.02 19.39
CA GLU A 26 10.41 -23.10 18.61
C GLU A 26 10.12 -23.13 17.11
N LYS A 27 9.10 -23.89 16.67
CA LYS A 27 8.65 -23.86 15.26
C LYS A 27 8.16 -22.48 14.82
N ALA A 28 7.36 -21.80 15.63
CA ALA A 28 6.89 -20.45 15.28
C ALA A 28 8.01 -19.40 15.30
N LYS A 29 9.02 -19.56 16.17
CA LYS A 29 10.24 -18.73 16.15
C LYS A 29 11.09 -19.00 14.90
N GLU A 30 11.27 -20.25 14.51
CA GLU A 30 11.96 -20.61 13.26
C GLU A 30 11.22 -20.10 12.00
N GLU A 31 9.89 -20.21 11.96
CA GLU A 31 9.08 -19.67 10.87
C GLU A 31 9.16 -18.14 10.81
N LEU A 32 9.17 -17.48 11.98
CA LEU A 32 9.35 -16.03 12.07
C LEU A 32 10.75 -15.61 11.65
N GLU A 33 11.80 -16.32 12.07
CA GLU A 33 13.17 -16.07 11.63
C GLU A 33 13.32 -16.26 10.13
N LYS A 34 12.68 -17.29 9.55
CA LYS A 34 12.63 -17.47 8.10
C LYS A 34 11.89 -16.33 7.40
N ALA A 35 10.76 -15.87 7.94
CA ALA A 35 10.01 -14.74 7.39
C ALA A 35 10.78 -13.42 7.50
N ILE A 36 11.61 -13.23 8.54
CA ILE A 36 12.45 -12.05 8.73
C ILE A 36 13.70 -12.09 7.83
N ASN A 37 14.25 -13.29 7.58
CA ASN A 37 15.30 -13.51 6.60
C ASN A 37 14.77 -13.59 5.16
N ASP A 38 13.46 -13.57 4.97
CA ASP A 38 12.88 -13.52 3.65
C ASP A 38 13.28 -12.20 2.97
N GLN A 39 13.81 -12.32 1.76
CA GLN A 39 14.33 -11.16 1.01
C GLN A 39 13.23 -10.13 0.79
N ASP A 40 12.00 -10.58 0.58
CA ASP A 40 10.84 -9.71 0.37
C ASP A 40 10.52 -8.85 1.61
N PHE A 41 10.69 -9.42 2.82
CA PHE A 41 10.47 -8.67 4.07
C PHE A 41 11.54 -7.60 4.27
N GLN A 42 12.79 -7.92 3.94
CA GLN A 42 13.89 -6.95 4.01
C GLN A 42 13.73 -5.83 2.97
N ILE A 43 13.35 -6.16 1.74
CA ILE A 43 13.07 -5.18 0.68
C ILE A 43 11.92 -4.25 1.11
N ALA A 44 10.84 -4.80 1.67
CA ALA A 44 9.72 -4.00 2.17
C ALA A 44 10.16 -3.05 3.31
N LEU A 45 10.99 -3.52 4.24
CA LEU A 45 11.54 -2.69 5.31
C LEU A 45 12.48 -1.59 4.80
N GLU A 46 13.30 -1.87 3.80
CA GLU A 46 14.17 -0.88 3.16
C GLU A 46 13.35 0.18 2.44
N GLN A 47 12.31 -0.21 1.71
CA GLN A 47 11.38 0.73 1.10
C GLN A 47 10.68 1.59 2.16
N ILE A 48 10.23 1.03 3.27
CA ILE A 48 9.60 1.79 4.37
C ILE A 48 10.58 2.84 4.94
N LYS A 49 11.86 2.49 5.12
CA LYS A 49 12.87 3.43 5.60
C LYS A 49 13.14 4.56 4.60
N VAL A 50 13.29 4.22 3.32
CA VAL A 50 13.46 5.23 2.25
C VAL A 50 12.24 6.15 2.22
N ASN A 51 11.02 5.59 2.25
CA ASN A 51 9.78 6.36 2.29
C ASN A 51 9.70 7.28 3.51
N ALA A 52 10.12 6.82 4.69
CA ALA A 52 10.10 7.62 5.91
C ALA A 52 11.11 8.78 5.84
N ILE A 53 12.29 8.56 5.27
CA ILE A 53 13.32 9.59 5.06
C ILE A 53 12.87 10.59 3.97
N GLU A 54 12.28 10.10 2.88
CA GLU A 54 11.71 10.92 1.80
C GLU A 54 10.51 11.76 2.27
N ALA A 55 9.73 11.24 3.22
CA ALA A 55 8.61 11.94 3.85
C ALA A 55 9.07 12.99 4.89
N GLN A 56 10.24 12.82 5.50
CA GLN A 56 10.85 13.81 6.41
C GLN A 56 11.54 14.97 5.66
N SER A 57 11.75 14.84 4.35
CA SER A 57 12.32 15.90 3.53
C SER A 57 11.32 17.06 3.37
N GLU A 58 11.67 18.24 3.88
CA GLU A 58 10.87 19.48 3.78
C GLU A 58 10.72 20.03 2.35
N SER A 59 11.38 19.43 1.35
CA SER A 59 11.38 19.94 -0.03
C SER A 59 10.31 19.27 -0.88
N PHE A 60 9.25 20.02 -1.17
CA PHE A 60 8.18 19.70 -2.13
C PHE A 60 8.68 19.19 -3.51
N PHE A 61 9.92 19.53 -3.89
CA PHE A 61 10.52 19.20 -5.19
C PHE A 61 11.60 18.10 -5.12
N LYS A 62 12.20 17.80 -3.96
CA LYS A 62 13.20 16.71 -3.83
C LYS A 62 12.59 15.36 -3.42
N SER A 63 11.40 15.34 -2.83
CA SER A 63 10.60 14.12 -2.62
C SER A 63 9.98 13.61 -3.94
N GLY A 64 10.63 13.83 -5.09
CA GLY A 64 10.08 14.52 -6.27
C GLY A 64 9.30 13.73 -7.34
N TRP A 65 8.73 12.56 -7.08
CA TRP A 65 7.77 11.99 -8.06
C TRP A 65 6.71 11.10 -7.41
N ARG A 66 7.04 10.39 -6.34
CA ARG A 66 6.12 9.48 -5.66
C ARG A 66 4.91 10.21 -5.03
N PRO A 67 5.10 11.35 -4.31
CA PRO A 67 3.99 12.17 -3.85
C PRO A 67 3.23 12.79 -5.01
N SER A 68 3.88 13.31 -6.05
CA SER A 68 3.16 13.97 -7.15
C SER A 68 2.23 13.00 -7.88
N VAL A 69 2.66 11.76 -8.16
CA VAL A 69 1.80 10.72 -8.74
C VAL A 69 0.68 10.34 -7.76
N GLY A 70 0.95 10.25 -6.46
CA GLY A 70 -0.07 10.01 -5.43
C GLY A 70 -1.13 11.12 -5.36
N TRP A 71 -0.72 12.38 -5.52
CA TRP A 71 -1.62 13.54 -5.51
C TRP A 71 -2.50 13.56 -6.76
N ILE A 72 -1.92 13.29 -7.93
CA ILE A 72 -2.67 13.16 -9.18
C ILE A 72 -3.69 12.02 -9.08
N CYS A 73 -3.30 10.87 -8.51
CA CYS A 73 -4.23 9.77 -8.27
C CYS A 73 -5.37 10.18 -7.33
N SER A 74 -5.04 10.84 -6.21
CA SER A 74 -6.03 11.28 -5.22
C SER A 74 -7.00 12.32 -5.80
N ILE A 75 -6.51 13.26 -6.60
CA ILE A 75 -7.32 14.25 -7.31
C ILE A 75 -8.22 13.57 -8.35
N ALA A 76 -7.70 12.59 -9.10
CA ALA A 76 -8.49 11.84 -10.07
C ALA A 76 -9.66 11.08 -9.40
N PHE A 77 -9.40 10.45 -8.25
CA PHE A 77 -10.42 9.83 -7.41
C PHE A 77 -11.47 10.84 -6.94
N GLY A 78 -11.04 11.96 -6.36
CA GLY A 78 -11.97 13.00 -5.88
C GLY A 78 -12.83 13.57 -7.01
N LEU A 79 -12.23 13.83 -8.17
CA LEU A 79 -12.96 14.34 -9.33
C LEU A 79 -14.00 13.34 -9.83
N HIS A 80 -13.65 12.06 -9.96
CA HIS A 80 -14.55 11.05 -10.54
C HIS A 80 -15.62 10.54 -9.58
N PHE A 81 -15.30 10.35 -8.30
CA PHE A 81 -16.23 9.76 -7.33
C PHE A 81 -16.99 10.78 -6.50
N VAL A 82 -16.54 12.04 -6.43
CA VAL A 82 -17.21 13.08 -5.63
C VAL A 82 -17.71 14.19 -6.52
N ILE A 83 -16.83 14.82 -7.30
CA ILE A 83 -17.20 16.03 -8.06
C ILE A 83 -18.11 15.70 -9.25
N LEU A 84 -17.76 14.73 -10.09
CA LEU A 84 -18.57 14.30 -11.24
C LEU A 84 -20.00 13.88 -10.87
N PRO A 85 -20.24 13.02 -9.85
CA PRO A 85 -21.61 12.66 -9.47
C PRO A 85 -22.38 13.81 -8.84
N LEU A 86 -21.75 14.66 -8.03
CA LEU A 86 -22.39 15.87 -7.51
C LEU A 86 -22.77 16.83 -8.66
N PHE A 87 -21.85 17.04 -9.61
CA PHE A 87 -22.07 17.89 -10.76
C PHE A 87 -23.17 17.36 -11.67
N ASN A 88 -23.17 16.06 -11.97
CA ASN A 88 -24.25 15.40 -12.73
C ASN A 88 -25.60 15.49 -12.00
N TYR A 89 -25.62 15.38 -10.67
CA TYR A 89 -26.83 15.61 -9.89
C TYR A 89 -27.36 17.03 -10.06
N PHE A 90 -26.51 18.06 -9.97
CA PHE A 90 -26.91 19.44 -10.22
C PHE A 90 -27.40 19.66 -11.65
N ILE A 91 -26.68 19.18 -12.66
CA ILE A 91 -27.05 19.27 -14.07
C ILE A 91 -28.43 18.65 -14.33
N MET A 92 -28.71 17.51 -13.71
CA MET A 92 -29.98 16.81 -13.86
C MET A 92 -31.14 17.59 -13.20
N LEU A 93 -30.89 18.32 -12.11
CA LEU A 93 -31.88 19.25 -11.53
C LEU A 93 -32.21 20.42 -12.48
N PHE A 94 -31.27 20.84 -13.33
CA PHE A 94 -31.49 21.85 -14.37
C PHE A 94 -32.00 21.27 -15.70
N GLY A 95 -32.39 19.99 -15.73
CA GLY A 95 -32.96 19.33 -16.92
C GLY A 95 -31.97 19.04 -18.04
N GLN A 96 -30.67 19.13 -17.75
CA GLN A 96 -29.59 18.86 -18.69
C GLN A 96 -29.19 17.37 -18.61
N GLN A 97 -28.60 16.83 -19.68
CA GLN A 97 -28.19 15.43 -19.74
C GLN A 97 -26.89 15.21 -18.94
N PRO A 98 -26.76 14.08 -18.22
CA PRO A 98 -25.56 13.78 -17.45
C PRO A 98 -24.37 13.55 -18.39
N ILE A 99 -23.21 14.10 -18.00
CA ILE A 99 -21.96 13.91 -18.72
C ILE A 99 -21.32 12.61 -18.22
N LEU A 100 -21.13 11.67 -19.14
CA LEU A 100 -20.42 10.42 -18.89
C LEU A 100 -18.96 10.58 -19.33
N VAL A 101 -18.06 10.73 -18.35
CA VAL A 101 -16.62 10.71 -18.60
C VAL A 101 -16.13 9.27 -18.45
N PRO A 102 -15.58 8.64 -19.50
CA PRO A 102 -15.05 7.29 -19.40
C PRO A 102 -13.83 7.28 -18.47
N PHE A 103 -13.91 6.49 -17.40
CA PHE A 103 -12.86 6.40 -16.39
C PHE A 103 -12.17 5.05 -16.43
N GLN A 104 -10.88 5.04 -16.68
CA GLN A 104 -10.07 3.82 -16.72
C GLN A 104 -9.55 3.46 -15.33
N MET A 105 -10.43 2.81 -14.56
CA MET A 105 -10.13 2.44 -13.18
C MET A 105 -8.94 1.46 -13.07
N ASP A 106 -8.78 0.57 -14.04
CA ASP A 106 -7.68 -0.40 -14.07
C ASP A 106 -6.29 0.23 -14.16
N THR A 107 -6.15 1.28 -14.97
CA THR A 107 -4.90 2.02 -15.12
C THR A 107 -4.55 2.72 -13.82
N LEU A 108 -5.55 3.34 -13.17
CA LEU A 108 -5.35 4.05 -11.91
C LEU A 108 -4.96 3.12 -10.75
N LEU A 109 -5.64 1.96 -10.63
CA LEU A 109 -5.27 0.93 -9.64
C LEU A 109 -3.86 0.41 -9.88
N THR A 110 -3.44 0.22 -11.13
CA THR A 110 -2.09 -0.24 -11.45
C THR A 110 -1.04 0.75 -10.97
N VAL A 111 -1.27 2.05 -11.21
CA VAL A 111 -0.37 3.12 -10.76
C VAL A 111 -0.36 3.21 -9.22
N LEU A 112 -1.52 3.14 -8.57
CA LEU A 112 -1.64 3.21 -7.11
C LEU A 112 -0.95 2.02 -6.42
N LEU A 113 -1.18 0.80 -6.92
CA LEU A 113 -0.53 -0.42 -6.40
C LEU A 113 0.98 -0.39 -6.66
N GLY A 114 1.41 0.15 -7.81
CA GLY A 114 2.82 0.40 -8.10
C GLY A 114 3.47 1.35 -7.09
N LEU A 115 2.79 2.44 -6.72
CA LEU A 115 3.26 3.38 -5.70
C LEU A 115 3.29 2.78 -4.28
N LEU A 116 2.36 1.88 -3.96
CA LEU A 116 2.28 1.19 -2.67
C LEU A 116 3.27 0.02 -2.55
N GLY A 117 4.07 -0.26 -3.59
CA GLY A 117 4.99 -1.40 -3.63
C GLY A 117 4.29 -2.75 -3.83
N MET A 118 2.98 -2.73 -4.06
CA MET A 118 2.12 -3.91 -4.26
C MET A 118 1.90 -4.25 -5.74
N GLY A 119 2.72 -3.71 -6.65
CA GLY A 119 2.62 -3.94 -8.09
C GLY A 119 2.76 -5.41 -8.50
N THR A 120 3.39 -6.24 -7.68
CA THR A 120 3.55 -7.68 -7.90
C THR A 120 2.28 -8.48 -7.65
N LEU A 121 1.32 -7.97 -6.88
CA LEU A 121 0.07 -8.69 -6.56
C LEU A 121 -0.77 -8.97 -7.83
N ARG A 122 -0.83 -8.03 -8.78
CA ARG A 122 -1.51 -8.27 -10.08
C ARG A 122 -0.76 -9.28 -10.97
N THR A 123 0.57 -9.36 -10.84
CA THR A 123 1.37 -10.36 -11.56
C THR A 123 1.17 -11.75 -10.96
N VAL A 124 1.12 -11.85 -9.64
CA VAL A 124 0.85 -13.11 -8.92
C VAL A 124 -0.58 -13.60 -9.20
N GLU A 125 -1.58 -12.72 -9.25
CA GLU A 125 -2.94 -13.08 -9.67
C GLU A 125 -2.99 -13.61 -11.10
N LYS A 126 -2.29 -12.97 -12.04
CA LYS A 126 -2.20 -13.46 -13.43
C LYS A 126 -1.45 -14.79 -13.56
N MET A 127 -0.47 -15.06 -12.70
CA MET A 127 0.23 -16.34 -12.68
C MET A 127 -0.62 -17.47 -12.08
N LYS A 128 -1.48 -17.17 -11.10
CA LYS A 128 -2.41 -18.16 -10.52
C LYS A 128 -3.61 -18.49 -11.41
N LEU A 129 -3.99 -17.57 -12.30
CA LEU A 129 -5.07 -17.77 -13.27
C LEU A 129 -4.63 -18.54 -14.53
N LYS A 130 -3.37 -18.97 -14.60
CA LYS A 130 -2.80 -19.76 -15.70
C LYS A 130 -2.54 -21.19 -15.22
#